data_AF-A0A924JDF5-F1
#
_entry.id   AF-A0A924JDF5-F1
#
_cell.length_a   1.000
_cell.length_b   1.000
_cell.length_c   1.000
_cell.angle_alpha   90.00
_cell.angle_beta   90.00
_cell.angle_gamma   90.00
#
_symmetry.space_group_name_H-M   'P 1'
#
loop_
_entity.id
_entity.type
_entity.pdbx_description
1 polymer ?
#
loop_
_entity_poly.entity_id
_entity_poly.type
_entity_poly.pdbx_seq_one_letter_code
_entity_poly.pdbx_strand_id
1 'polypeptide(L)'
;MSRTLLSTTILICSVFFACSRNTTAVKRSSQALQASLQAQENSLKLLDKMSEQSARASADGRVVASADSSVQAYVVSQQTTINTQRQELRQAITDVDAYSAGKSKKRERDVLNAANTTVMKSAETLRILDKKTEVIVEFLNSETFSKSEIKTLFRPGDFTLNASQTKEGLKRFRPIVEKLFIFSEKYRQAANKLRGEIIVTGYSDATPVEPGSSLYLDLTRRLQRDDRVSEPTSSDLNKKLSELRAGTIRGLLETIIKTRTRDGGEPMDIQISVLGRGEELPRGTAASVPLNDPNRRVVTFYWVVLPEF
;
A
#
# COMPACT_ATOMS: atom_id res chain seq x y z
N MET A 1 -8.74 -85.77 -58.91
CA MET A 1 -9.74 -84.89 -58.26
C MET A 1 -9.74 -85.27 -56.78
N SER A 2 -9.48 -84.46 -55.77
CA SER A 2 -9.45 -83.02 -55.58
C SER A 2 -8.45 -82.74 -54.42
N ARG A 3 -7.58 -81.74 -54.54
CA ARG A 3 -6.69 -81.29 -53.44
C ARG A 3 -7.27 -79.98 -52.90
N THR A 4 -7.82 -80.01 -51.70
CA THR A 4 -8.27 -78.85 -50.94
C THR A 4 -7.08 -78.19 -50.25
N LEU A 5 -6.69 -77.00 -50.73
CA LEU A 5 -5.70 -76.12 -50.10
C LEU A 5 -6.38 -75.30 -49.00
N LEU A 6 -5.98 -75.57 -47.75
CA LEU A 6 -6.34 -74.76 -46.58
C LEU A 6 -5.46 -73.49 -46.60
N SER A 7 -6.08 -72.32 -46.77
CA SER A 7 -5.39 -71.02 -46.70
C SER A 7 -5.45 -70.48 -45.28
N THR A 8 -4.34 -70.62 -44.55
CA THR A 8 -4.17 -70.10 -43.19
C THR A 8 -3.78 -68.64 -43.25
N THR A 9 -4.73 -67.74 -43.02
CA THR A 9 -4.47 -66.29 -42.96
C THR A 9 -3.97 -65.95 -41.56
N ILE A 10 -2.67 -65.69 -41.41
CA ILE A 10 -2.06 -65.23 -40.16
C ILE A 10 -2.35 -63.74 -40.00
N LEU A 11 -3.36 -63.42 -39.18
CA LEU A 11 -3.68 -62.06 -38.76
C LEU A 11 -2.66 -61.63 -37.70
N ILE A 12 -1.61 -60.94 -38.11
CA ILE A 12 -0.64 -60.30 -37.21
C ILE A 12 -1.34 -59.10 -36.56
N CYS A 13 -1.97 -59.33 -35.41
CA CYS A 13 -2.41 -58.26 -34.50
C CYS A 13 -1.18 -57.59 -33.88
N SER A 14 -0.64 -56.60 -34.59
CA SER A 14 0.29 -55.62 -34.03
C SER A 14 -0.44 -54.78 -32.99
N VAL A 15 -0.55 -55.32 -31.76
CA VAL A 15 -0.93 -54.53 -30.59
C VAL A 15 0.21 -53.55 -30.36
N PHE A 16 0.14 -52.40 -31.02
CA PHE A 16 0.89 -51.21 -30.64
C PHE A 16 0.41 -50.85 -29.23
N PHE A 17 1.04 -51.44 -28.23
CA PHE A 17 1.05 -50.91 -26.88
C PHE A 17 1.62 -49.50 -26.98
N ALA A 18 0.76 -48.53 -27.24
CA ALA A 18 1.04 -47.13 -27.03
C ALA A 18 1.25 -46.98 -25.52
N CYS A 19 2.47 -47.24 -25.06
CA CYS A 19 2.88 -47.00 -23.69
C CYS A 19 2.61 -45.54 -23.38
N SER A 20 1.51 -45.26 -22.69
CA SER A 20 1.17 -43.90 -22.28
C SER A 20 2.34 -43.37 -21.46
N ARG A 21 2.95 -42.25 -21.87
CA ARG A 21 4.03 -41.58 -21.13
C ARG A 21 3.53 -40.86 -19.87
N ASN A 22 2.41 -41.33 -19.33
CA ASN A 22 1.67 -40.71 -18.25
C ASN A 22 2.14 -41.26 -16.90
N THR A 23 3.41 -41.03 -16.59
CA THR A 23 4.01 -41.46 -15.32
C THR A 23 3.40 -40.69 -14.15
N THR A 24 3.46 -41.26 -12.95
CA THR A 24 2.99 -40.58 -11.73
C THR A 24 3.68 -39.24 -11.52
N ALA A 25 4.96 -39.11 -11.91
CA ALA A 25 5.72 -37.87 -11.81
C ALA A 25 5.14 -36.77 -12.72
N VAL A 26 4.80 -37.11 -13.95
CA VAL A 26 4.18 -36.19 -14.92
C VAL A 26 2.81 -35.71 -14.44
N LYS A 27 1.98 -36.61 -13.90
CA LYS A 27 0.68 -36.24 -13.31
C LYS A 27 0.84 -35.25 -12.13
N ARG A 28 1.77 -35.53 -11.22
CA ARG A 28 2.06 -34.64 -10.08
C ARG A 28 2.56 -33.27 -10.54
N SER A 29 3.42 -33.24 -11.56
CA SER A 29 3.93 -32.01 -12.14
C SER A 29 2.81 -31.18 -12.77
N SER A 30 1.91 -31.80 -13.54
CA SER A 30 0.71 -31.14 -14.09
C SER A 30 -0.19 -30.56 -12.99
N GLN A 31 -0.45 -31.33 -11.92
CA GLN A 31 -1.25 -30.86 -10.79
C GLN A 31 -0.59 -29.67 -10.06
N ALA A 32 0.73 -29.73 -9.85
CA ALA A 32 1.47 -28.64 -9.23
C ALA A 32 1.43 -27.36 -10.07
N LEU A 33 1.60 -27.46 -11.40
CA LEU A 33 1.48 -26.32 -12.30
C LEU A 33 0.08 -25.70 -12.29
N GLN A 34 -0.97 -26.52 -12.30
CA GLN A 34 -2.35 -26.03 -12.20
C GLN A 34 -2.62 -25.34 -10.87
N ALA A 35 -2.14 -25.92 -9.76
CA ALA A 35 -2.25 -25.31 -8.44
C ALA A 35 -1.50 -23.97 -8.37
N SER A 36 -0.29 -23.87 -8.93
CA SER A 36 0.46 -22.61 -9.03
C SER A 36 -0.29 -21.56 -9.85
N LEU A 37 -0.91 -21.96 -10.98
CA LEU A 37 -1.70 -21.05 -11.81
C LEU A 37 -2.93 -20.51 -11.05
N GLN A 38 -3.63 -21.38 -10.32
CA GLN A 38 -4.76 -20.99 -9.49
C GLN A 38 -4.35 -20.05 -8.34
N ALA A 39 -3.21 -20.30 -7.72
CA ALA A 39 -2.67 -19.44 -6.67
C ALA A 39 -2.32 -18.03 -7.21
N GLN A 40 -1.77 -17.94 -8.42
CA GLN A 40 -1.52 -16.67 -9.09
C GLN A 40 -2.82 -15.91 -9.43
N GLU A 41 -3.89 -16.61 -9.81
CA GLU A 41 -5.20 -15.98 -10.02
C GLU A 41 -5.80 -15.41 -8.72
N ASN A 42 -5.67 -16.13 -7.62
CA ASN A 42 -6.12 -15.64 -6.32
C ASN A 42 -5.32 -14.40 -5.89
N SER A 43 -4.03 -14.39 -6.20
CA SER A 43 -3.13 -13.28 -5.92
C SER A 43 -3.48 -12.02 -6.73
N LEU A 44 -3.85 -12.17 -8.00
CA LEU A 44 -4.35 -11.05 -8.81
C LEU A 44 -5.63 -10.46 -8.22
N LYS A 45 -6.59 -11.31 -7.80
CA LYS A 45 -7.82 -10.83 -7.13
C LYS A 45 -7.52 -10.08 -5.82
N LEU A 46 -6.49 -10.52 -5.08
CA LEU A 46 -6.05 -9.83 -3.87
C LEU A 46 -5.46 -8.46 -4.20
N LEU A 47 -4.62 -8.37 -5.23
CA LEU A 47 -4.05 -7.11 -5.72
C LEU A 47 -5.14 -6.12 -6.19
N ASP A 48 -6.17 -6.61 -6.89
CA ASP A 48 -7.30 -5.78 -7.33
C ASP A 48 -8.06 -5.21 -6.12
N LYS A 49 -8.36 -6.05 -5.12
CA LYS A 49 -8.99 -5.60 -3.88
C LYS A 49 -8.14 -4.58 -3.14
N MET A 50 -6.82 -4.77 -3.09
CA MET A 50 -5.90 -3.83 -2.45
C MET A 50 -5.88 -2.48 -3.18
N SER A 51 -5.88 -2.49 -4.52
CA SER A 51 -6.01 -1.29 -5.35
C SER A 51 -7.31 -0.54 -5.05
N GLU A 52 -8.45 -1.24 -5.00
CA GLU A 52 -9.75 -0.66 -4.66
C GLU A 52 -9.77 -0.09 -3.24
N GLN A 53 -9.23 -0.82 -2.26
CA GLN A 53 -9.16 -0.38 -0.87
C GLN A 53 -8.29 0.88 -0.73
N SER A 54 -7.15 0.94 -1.41
CA SER A 54 -6.28 2.12 -1.43
C SER A 54 -6.97 3.33 -2.05
N ALA A 55 -7.61 3.15 -3.22
CA ALA A 55 -8.34 4.22 -3.90
C ALA A 55 -9.50 4.75 -3.04
N ARG A 56 -10.26 3.87 -2.37
CA ARG A 56 -11.30 4.27 -1.40
C ARG A 56 -10.68 5.02 -0.23
N ALA A 57 -9.60 4.52 0.35
CA ALA A 57 -8.94 5.19 1.47
C ALA A 57 -8.36 6.56 1.08
N SER A 58 -7.92 6.73 -0.18
CA SER A 58 -7.48 7.99 -0.77
C SER A 58 -8.65 8.98 -1.00
N ALA A 59 -9.76 8.51 -1.57
CA ALA A 59 -10.98 9.30 -1.73
C ALA A 59 -11.57 9.74 -0.37
N ASP A 60 -11.55 8.83 0.60
CA ASP A 60 -11.87 9.08 2.00
C ASP A 60 -10.75 9.86 2.73
N GLY A 61 -9.66 10.20 2.02
CA GLY A 61 -8.40 10.84 2.44
C GLY A 61 -7.86 10.40 3.79
N ARG A 62 -8.02 9.12 4.10
CA ARG A 62 -7.27 8.37 5.10
C ARG A 62 -5.83 8.12 4.63
N VAL A 63 -5.62 8.16 3.31
CA VAL A 63 -4.34 8.03 2.62
C VAL A 63 -4.15 9.26 1.72
N VAL A 64 -2.92 9.76 1.60
CA VAL A 64 -2.60 10.80 0.60
C VAL A 64 -2.51 10.22 -0.80
N ALA A 65 -2.78 11.07 -1.79
CA ALA A 65 -2.67 10.71 -3.20
C ALA A 65 -1.27 10.15 -3.57
N SER A 66 -0.19 10.59 -2.92
CA SER A 66 1.16 10.05 -3.12
C SER A 66 1.27 8.60 -2.67
N ALA A 67 0.80 8.29 -1.45
CA ALA A 67 0.80 6.94 -0.90
C ALA A 67 -0.11 5.99 -1.69
N ASP A 68 -1.30 6.46 -2.10
CA ASP A 68 -2.17 5.70 -3.00
C ASP A 68 -1.47 5.44 -4.34
N SER A 69 -0.86 6.46 -4.95
CA SER A 69 -0.10 6.31 -6.19
C SER A 69 1.04 5.28 -6.05
N SER A 70 1.74 5.24 -4.91
CA SER A 70 2.75 4.22 -4.62
C SER A 70 2.16 2.82 -4.51
N VAL A 71 1.01 2.66 -3.86
CA VAL A 71 0.29 1.37 -3.81
C VAL A 71 -0.18 0.95 -5.19
N GLN A 72 -0.73 1.85 -6.00
CA GLN A 72 -1.16 1.55 -7.37
C GLN A 72 0.02 1.15 -8.26
N ALA A 73 1.15 1.86 -8.17
CA ALA A 73 2.37 1.51 -8.90
C ALA A 73 2.89 0.12 -8.51
N TYR A 74 2.84 -0.20 -7.22
CA TYR A 74 3.17 -1.55 -6.73
C TYR A 74 2.21 -2.61 -7.31
N VAL A 75 0.90 -2.39 -7.23
CA VAL A 75 -0.13 -3.31 -7.77
C VAL A 75 0.14 -3.61 -9.24
N VAL A 76 0.31 -2.57 -10.07
CA VAL A 76 0.56 -2.71 -11.52
C VAL A 76 1.84 -3.49 -11.79
N SER A 77 2.91 -3.20 -11.05
CA SER A 77 4.19 -3.92 -11.15
C SER A 77 4.04 -5.41 -10.81
N GLN A 78 3.32 -5.74 -9.74
CA GLN A 78 3.08 -7.13 -9.35
C GLN A 78 2.13 -7.85 -10.30
N GLN A 79 1.06 -7.21 -10.78
CA GLN A 79 0.18 -7.78 -11.80
C GLN A 79 0.96 -8.12 -13.08
N THR A 80 1.86 -7.23 -13.52
CA THR A 80 2.72 -7.48 -14.69
C THR A 80 3.64 -8.69 -14.47
N THR A 81 4.27 -8.77 -13.29
CA THR A 81 5.13 -9.91 -12.91
C THR A 81 4.34 -11.23 -12.89
N ILE A 82 3.18 -11.25 -12.23
CA ILE A 82 2.32 -12.44 -12.14
C ILE A 82 1.83 -12.85 -13.53
N ASN A 83 1.37 -11.91 -14.36
CA ASN A 83 0.88 -12.23 -15.70
C ASN A 83 1.97 -12.84 -16.59
N THR A 84 3.22 -12.38 -16.46
CA THR A 84 4.37 -12.98 -17.16
C THR A 84 4.59 -14.42 -16.70
N GLN A 85 4.55 -14.68 -15.39
CA GLN A 85 4.70 -16.03 -14.84
C GLN A 85 3.52 -16.95 -15.16
N ARG A 86 2.29 -16.42 -15.28
CA ARG A 86 1.13 -17.19 -15.74
C ARG A 86 1.35 -17.69 -17.17
N GLN A 87 1.98 -16.91 -18.03
CA GLN A 87 2.35 -17.34 -19.38
C GLN A 87 3.39 -18.46 -19.32
N GLU A 88 4.42 -18.34 -18.48
CA GLU A 88 5.42 -19.40 -18.26
C GLU A 88 4.78 -20.70 -17.74
N LEU A 89 3.86 -20.61 -16.76
CA LEU A 89 3.12 -21.76 -16.24
C LEU A 89 2.24 -22.43 -17.30
N ARG A 90 1.51 -21.64 -18.11
CA ARG A 90 0.68 -22.17 -19.21
C ARG A 90 1.52 -22.87 -20.27
N GLN A 91 2.70 -22.33 -20.58
CA GLN A 91 3.63 -22.99 -21.48
C GLN A 91 4.14 -24.30 -20.89
N ALA A 92 4.51 -24.33 -19.61
CA ALA A 92 4.95 -25.55 -18.93
C ALA A 92 3.84 -26.62 -18.88
N ILE A 93 2.57 -26.22 -18.67
CA ILE A 93 1.41 -27.13 -18.75
C ILE A 93 1.30 -27.72 -20.15
N THR A 94 1.37 -26.87 -21.18
CA THR A 94 1.31 -27.32 -22.59
C THR A 94 2.42 -28.31 -22.92
N ASP A 95 3.64 -28.06 -22.44
CA ASP A 95 4.80 -28.94 -22.64
C ASP A 95 4.62 -30.30 -21.94
N VAL A 96 4.08 -30.30 -20.72
CA VAL A 96 3.74 -31.51 -19.94
C VAL A 96 2.66 -32.30 -20.66
N ASP A 97 1.58 -31.66 -21.09
CA ASP A 97 0.47 -32.30 -21.80
C ASP A 97 0.92 -32.88 -23.15
N ALA A 98 1.75 -32.14 -23.91
CA ALA A 98 2.33 -32.63 -25.15
C ALA A 98 3.24 -33.85 -24.91
N TYR A 99 3.98 -33.89 -23.80
CA TYR A 99 4.77 -35.06 -23.42
C TYR A 99 3.88 -36.25 -23.05
N SER A 100 2.87 -36.07 -22.19
CA SER A 100 1.92 -37.11 -21.80
C SER A 100 1.18 -37.71 -23.00
N ALA A 101 0.81 -36.89 -23.98
CA ALA A 101 0.15 -37.30 -25.21
C ALA A 101 1.11 -37.92 -26.25
N GLY A 102 2.40 -38.04 -25.96
CA GLY A 102 3.40 -38.57 -26.89
C GLY A 102 3.72 -37.65 -28.07
N LYS A 103 3.28 -36.39 -28.04
CA LYS A 103 3.51 -35.37 -29.09
C LYS A 103 4.85 -34.64 -28.94
N SER A 104 5.48 -34.73 -27.77
CA SER A 104 6.79 -34.12 -27.50
C SER A 104 7.95 -35.10 -27.70
N LYS A 105 9.03 -34.59 -28.31
CA LYS A 105 10.34 -35.29 -28.43
C LYS A 105 11.27 -35.02 -27.24
N LYS A 106 10.89 -34.14 -26.31
CA LYS A 106 11.67 -33.84 -25.11
C LYS A 106 11.79 -35.07 -24.20
N ARG A 107 12.89 -35.19 -23.46
CA ARG A 107 13.03 -36.24 -22.45
C ARG A 107 12.17 -35.90 -21.24
N GLU A 108 11.66 -36.92 -20.54
CA GLU A 108 10.85 -36.74 -19.32
C GLU A 108 11.54 -35.84 -18.31
N ARG A 109 12.82 -36.09 -18.06
CA ARG A 109 13.64 -35.32 -17.13
C ARG A 109 13.65 -33.83 -17.45
N ASP A 110 13.73 -33.46 -18.74
CA ASP A 110 13.81 -32.07 -19.16
C ASP A 110 12.47 -31.36 -18.94
N VAL A 111 11.36 -32.06 -19.26
CA VAL A 111 10.00 -31.56 -19.04
C VAL A 111 9.73 -31.37 -17.54
N LEU A 112 10.04 -32.37 -16.72
CA LEU A 112 9.84 -32.33 -15.28
C LEU A 112 10.72 -31.26 -14.61
N ASN A 113 11.98 -31.11 -15.04
CA ASN A 113 12.87 -30.07 -14.53
C ASN A 113 12.34 -28.68 -14.84
N ALA A 114 11.93 -28.42 -16.09
CA ALA A 114 11.36 -27.14 -16.49
C ALA A 114 10.08 -26.82 -15.69
N ALA A 115 9.19 -27.79 -15.55
CA ALA A 115 7.97 -27.63 -14.76
C ALA A 115 8.29 -27.33 -13.28
N ASN A 116 9.20 -28.08 -12.67
CA ASN A 116 9.59 -27.87 -11.28
C ASN A 116 10.23 -26.49 -11.06
N THR A 117 11.14 -26.06 -11.94
CA THR A 117 11.71 -24.70 -11.89
C THR A 117 10.64 -23.63 -11.99
N THR A 118 9.66 -23.80 -12.88
CA THR A 118 8.57 -22.83 -13.06
C THR A 118 7.67 -22.76 -11.82
N VAL A 119 7.31 -23.90 -11.24
CA VAL A 119 6.55 -23.98 -9.97
C VAL A 119 7.33 -23.29 -8.85
N MET A 120 8.63 -23.56 -8.72
CA MET A 120 9.43 -22.96 -7.65
C MET A 120 9.57 -21.45 -7.78
N LYS A 121 9.81 -20.94 -9.00
CA LYS A 121 9.86 -19.50 -9.28
C LYS A 121 8.52 -18.81 -8.96
N SER A 122 7.41 -19.45 -9.33
CA SER A 122 6.06 -18.99 -8.98
C SER A 122 5.87 -18.94 -7.47
N ALA A 123 6.22 -20.02 -6.75
CA ALA A 123 6.05 -20.10 -5.30
C ALA A 123 6.86 -19.02 -4.57
N GLU A 124 8.10 -18.76 -4.98
CA GLU A 124 8.93 -17.72 -4.37
C GLU A 124 8.37 -16.31 -4.63
N THR A 125 7.86 -16.07 -5.83
CA THR A 125 7.22 -14.78 -6.17
C THR A 125 5.98 -14.54 -5.32
N LEU A 126 5.12 -15.55 -5.18
CA LEU A 126 3.94 -15.46 -4.34
C LEU A 126 4.30 -15.26 -2.86
N ARG A 127 5.35 -15.93 -2.36
CA ARG A 127 5.82 -15.74 -0.98
C ARG A 127 6.27 -14.30 -0.72
N ILE A 128 6.98 -13.67 -1.66
CA ILE A 128 7.40 -12.26 -1.55
C ILE A 128 6.19 -11.32 -1.64
N LEU A 129 5.28 -11.60 -2.57
CA LEU A 129 4.03 -10.87 -2.75
C LEU A 129 3.18 -10.89 -1.50
N ASP A 130 2.93 -12.08 -0.93
CA ASP A 130 2.09 -12.26 0.26
C ASP A 130 2.61 -11.44 1.43
N LYS A 131 3.93 -11.50 1.69
CA LYS A 131 4.57 -10.72 2.77
C LYS A 131 4.41 -9.21 2.58
N LYS A 132 4.62 -8.70 1.36
CA LYS A 132 4.49 -7.26 1.09
C LYS A 132 3.04 -6.80 1.10
N THR A 133 2.14 -7.64 0.58
CA THR A 133 0.70 -7.38 0.56
C THR A 133 0.13 -7.39 1.98
N GLU A 134 0.61 -8.26 2.87
CA GLU A 134 0.24 -8.27 4.28
C GLU A 134 0.52 -6.91 4.96
N VAL A 135 1.69 -6.30 4.69
CA VAL A 135 2.03 -4.96 5.22
C VAL A 135 1.01 -3.92 4.75
N ILE A 136 0.68 -3.91 3.45
CA ILE A 136 -0.22 -2.91 2.85
C ILE A 136 -1.66 -3.15 3.34
N VAL A 137 -2.12 -4.40 3.39
CA VAL A 137 -3.48 -4.75 3.86
C VAL A 137 -3.63 -4.42 5.34
N GLU A 138 -2.67 -4.77 6.19
CA GLU A 138 -2.73 -4.37 7.59
C GLU A 138 -2.70 -2.85 7.73
N PHE A 139 -1.88 -2.15 6.94
CA PHE A 139 -1.91 -0.70 6.92
C PHE A 139 -3.31 -0.15 6.58
N LEU A 140 -3.89 -0.58 5.46
CA LEU A 140 -5.19 -0.10 4.97
C LEU A 140 -6.34 -0.43 5.95
N ASN A 141 -6.20 -1.51 6.72
CA ASN A 141 -7.20 -1.95 7.70
C ASN A 141 -6.94 -1.42 9.12
N SER A 142 -5.70 -1.08 9.46
CA SER A 142 -5.38 -0.53 10.76
C SER A 142 -6.06 0.82 10.92
N GLU A 143 -6.61 1.08 12.11
CA GLU A 143 -6.97 2.42 12.52
C GLU A 143 -5.68 3.25 12.72
N THR A 144 -4.97 3.52 11.63
CA THR A 144 -3.92 4.55 11.55
C THR A 144 -4.47 5.94 11.84
N PHE A 145 -5.79 6.06 11.87
CA PHE A 145 -6.54 7.21 12.37
C PHE A 145 -6.38 7.37 13.88
N SER A 146 -5.33 8.06 14.30
CA SER A 146 -5.42 8.79 15.56
C SER A 146 -5.99 10.17 15.24
N LYS A 147 -7.33 10.31 15.31
CA LYS A 147 -7.94 11.62 15.54
C LYS A 147 -7.53 12.06 16.94
N SER A 148 -6.29 12.48 17.07
CA SER A 148 -5.92 13.33 18.18
C SER A 148 -6.60 14.65 17.90
N GLU A 149 -7.87 14.74 18.27
CA GLU A 149 -8.59 16.00 18.37
C GLU A 149 -7.90 16.78 19.45
N ILE A 150 -6.83 17.48 19.07
CA ILE A 150 -6.16 18.38 20.00
C ILE A 150 -6.90 19.70 19.94
N LYS A 151 -8.17 19.59 20.36
CA LYS A 151 -8.93 20.71 20.89
C LYS A 151 -8.02 21.35 21.93
N THR A 152 -7.79 22.65 21.82
CA THR A 152 -7.09 23.52 22.80
C THR A 152 -5.56 23.68 22.74
N LEU A 153 -4.80 23.12 21.78
CA LEU A 153 -3.37 23.48 21.70
C LEU A 153 -3.15 24.92 21.23
N PHE A 154 -3.99 25.41 20.33
CA PHE A 154 -3.87 26.76 19.79
C PHE A 154 -5.00 27.65 20.31
N ARG A 155 -4.64 28.87 20.69
CA ARG A 155 -5.62 29.92 21.02
C ARG A 155 -6.15 30.54 19.71
N PRO A 156 -7.27 31.29 19.76
CA PRO A 156 -7.71 32.09 18.62
C PRO A 156 -6.57 32.97 18.10
N GLY A 157 -6.35 32.99 16.77
CA GLY A 157 -5.26 33.74 16.13
C GLY A 157 -3.85 33.17 16.28
N ASP A 158 -3.59 32.30 17.27
CA ASP A 158 -2.25 31.76 17.49
C ASP A 158 -1.96 30.55 16.60
N PHE A 159 -0.71 30.44 16.17
CA PHE A 159 -0.14 29.26 15.49
C PHE A 159 1.16 28.75 16.13
N THR A 160 1.60 29.36 17.22
CA THR A 160 2.76 28.94 18.02
C THR A 160 2.29 28.34 19.34
N LEU A 161 3.15 27.52 19.97
CA LEU A 161 2.88 26.89 21.26
C LEU A 161 3.81 27.46 22.33
N ASN A 162 3.26 27.77 23.50
CA ASN A 162 4.06 28.07 24.68
C ASN A 162 4.66 26.78 25.29
N ALA A 163 5.56 26.92 26.26
CA ALA A 163 6.26 25.78 26.87
C ALA A 163 5.32 24.71 27.47
N SER A 164 4.20 25.13 28.07
CA SER A 164 3.21 24.22 28.65
C SER A 164 2.48 23.43 27.55
N GLN A 165 2.02 24.12 26.51
CA GLN A 165 1.37 23.52 25.33
C GLN A 165 2.32 22.58 24.58
N THR A 166 3.59 22.95 24.42
CA THR A 166 4.63 22.09 23.82
C THR A 166 4.80 20.81 24.62
N LYS A 167 4.94 20.89 25.95
CA LYS A 167 5.06 19.71 26.82
C LYS A 167 3.84 18.79 26.71
N GLU A 168 2.64 19.38 26.68
CA GLU A 168 1.40 18.63 26.50
C GLU A 168 1.33 17.97 25.12
N GLY A 169 1.65 18.71 24.06
CA GLY A 169 1.72 18.19 22.69
C GLY A 169 2.67 17.01 22.59
N LEU A 170 3.92 17.15 23.08
CA LEU A 170 4.89 16.06 23.10
C LEU A 170 4.36 14.81 23.81
N LYS A 171 3.69 14.98 24.96
CA LYS A 171 3.08 13.87 25.70
C LYS A 171 1.98 13.18 24.90
N ARG A 172 1.14 13.94 24.20
CA ARG A 172 0.00 13.42 23.42
C ARG A 172 0.44 12.73 22.12
N PHE A 173 1.43 13.26 21.43
CA PHE A 173 1.88 12.74 20.13
C PHE A 173 2.84 11.55 20.25
N ARG A 174 3.56 11.43 21.38
CA ARG A 174 4.57 10.37 21.56
C ARG A 174 4.03 8.95 21.31
N PRO A 175 2.88 8.52 21.90
CA PRO A 175 2.37 7.17 21.66
C PRO A 175 2.07 6.86 20.20
N ILE A 176 1.83 7.89 19.38
CA ILE A 176 1.44 7.71 17.99
C ILE A 176 2.69 7.50 17.12
N VAL A 177 3.75 8.27 17.38
CA VAL A 177 5.06 8.00 16.77
C VAL A 177 5.55 6.62 17.21
N GLU A 178 5.40 6.24 18.49
CA GLU A 178 5.76 4.91 18.98
C GLU A 178 5.04 3.79 18.23
N LYS A 179 3.73 3.92 17.96
CA LYS A 179 2.99 2.94 17.14
C LYS A 179 3.58 2.77 15.75
N LEU A 180 4.01 3.85 15.11
CA LEU A 180 4.63 3.82 13.79
C LEU A 180 5.98 3.10 13.81
N PHE A 181 6.81 3.29 14.85
CA PHE A 181 8.03 2.50 15.03
C PHE A 181 7.72 1.03 15.32
N ILE A 182 6.76 0.72 16.19
CA ILE A 182 6.34 -0.67 16.47
C ILE A 182 5.88 -1.37 15.19
N PHE A 183 5.09 -0.67 14.36
CA PHE A 183 4.64 -1.18 13.07
C PHE A 183 5.81 -1.46 12.13
N SER A 184 6.78 -0.54 12.02
CA SER A 184 7.95 -0.74 11.16
C SER A 184 8.84 -1.89 11.64
N GLU A 185 9.01 -2.02 12.96
CA GLU A 185 9.79 -3.09 13.58
C GLU A 185 9.14 -4.47 13.34
N LYS A 186 7.80 -4.56 13.37
CA LYS A 186 7.03 -5.77 13.06
C LYS A 186 7.29 -6.22 11.62
N TYR A 187 7.35 -5.29 10.68
CA TYR A 187 7.43 -5.59 9.24
C TYR A 187 8.82 -5.51 8.62
N ARG A 188 9.85 -5.28 9.44
CA ARG A 188 11.26 -5.18 9.01
C ARG A 188 11.75 -6.34 8.15
N GLN A 189 11.31 -7.57 8.44
CA GLN A 189 11.72 -8.76 7.67
C GLN A 189 10.88 -8.98 6.40
N ALA A 190 9.72 -8.33 6.30
CA ALA A 190 8.82 -8.45 5.17
C ALA A 190 9.19 -7.49 4.03
N ALA A 191 9.77 -6.32 4.37
CA ALA A 191 10.23 -5.33 3.42
C ALA A 191 11.64 -4.86 3.77
N ASN A 192 12.57 -4.93 2.81
CA ASN A 192 13.95 -4.50 2.99
C ASN A 192 14.09 -3.04 3.42
N LYS A 193 13.12 -2.20 3.03
CA LYS A 193 13.02 -0.79 3.41
C LYS A 193 11.55 -0.43 3.57
N LEU A 194 11.25 0.28 4.66
CA LEU A 194 9.94 0.85 4.95
C LEU A 194 10.08 2.36 4.99
N ARG A 195 9.13 3.04 4.36
CA ARG A 195 9.02 4.50 4.40
C ARG A 195 7.75 4.88 5.13
N GLY A 196 7.91 5.69 6.17
CA GLY A 196 6.82 6.36 6.83
C GLY A 196 6.43 7.65 6.12
N GLU A 197 5.14 7.96 6.07
CA GLU A 197 4.66 9.29 5.76
C GLU A 197 3.64 9.70 6.82
N ILE A 198 3.78 10.90 7.37
CA ILE A 198 2.85 11.51 8.31
C ILE A 198 2.27 12.75 7.66
N ILE A 199 0.94 12.88 7.62
CA ILE A 199 0.25 14.01 7.03
C ILE A 199 -0.40 14.79 8.15
N VAL A 200 0.05 16.00 8.39
CA VAL A 200 -0.48 16.89 9.42
C VAL A 200 -1.41 17.90 8.75
N THR A 201 -2.68 17.84 9.07
CA THR A 201 -3.73 18.66 8.46
C THR A 201 -4.35 19.58 9.50
N GLY A 202 -4.20 20.89 9.31
CA GLY A 202 -4.80 21.91 10.16
C GLY A 202 -6.14 22.37 9.60
N TYR A 203 -7.08 22.64 10.51
CA TYR A 203 -8.37 23.24 10.24
C TYR A 203 -8.55 24.50 11.09
N SER A 204 -9.39 25.42 10.63
CA SER A 204 -9.78 26.62 11.35
C SER A 204 -11.31 26.68 11.49
N ASP A 205 -11.76 27.47 12.45
CA ASP A 205 -13.12 27.99 12.41
C ASP A 205 -13.21 29.10 11.35
N ALA A 206 -14.42 29.58 11.06
CA ALA A 206 -14.66 30.68 10.11
C ALA A 206 -14.57 32.06 10.77
N THR A 207 -13.88 32.18 11.90
CA THR A 207 -13.66 33.47 12.56
C THR A 207 -12.78 34.33 11.64
N PRO A 208 -13.21 35.53 11.23
CA PRO A 208 -12.38 36.39 10.39
C PRO A 208 -11.13 36.84 11.14
N VAL A 209 -10.01 36.96 10.42
CA VAL A 209 -8.81 37.61 10.94
C VAL A 209 -8.98 39.12 10.78
N GLU A 210 -8.97 39.85 11.89
CA GLU A 210 -9.23 41.30 11.93
C GLU A 210 -8.28 42.08 10.99
N PRO A 211 -8.80 42.83 10.01
CA PRO A 211 -7.99 43.64 9.10
C PRO A 211 -7.09 44.62 9.86
N GLY A 212 -5.83 44.72 9.42
CA GLY A 212 -4.84 45.61 10.05
C GLY A 212 -4.23 45.08 11.36
N SER A 213 -4.72 43.96 11.90
CA SER A 213 -4.06 43.28 13.02
C SER A 213 -2.66 42.77 12.65
N SER A 214 -1.79 42.58 13.64
CA SER A 214 -0.45 42.01 13.43
C SER A 214 -0.52 40.63 12.73
N LEU A 215 -1.49 39.80 13.13
CA LEU A 215 -1.73 38.50 12.51
C LEU A 215 -2.15 38.65 11.04
N TYR A 216 -3.09 39.55 10.74
CA TYR A 216 -3.52 39.83 9.37
C TYR A 216 -2.34 40.22 8.46
N LEU A 217 -1.50 41.13 8.95
CA LEU A 217 -0.34 41.62 8.20
C LEU A 217 0.71 40.52 7.97
N ASP A 218 0.97 39.66 8.97
CA ASP A 218 1.89 38.52 8.82
C ASP A 218 1.36 37.49 7.82
N LEU A 219 0.09 37.08 7.96
CA LEU A 219 -0.55 36.10 7.06
C LEU A 219 -0.63 36.62 5.63
N THR A 220 -1.04 37.88 5.43
CA THR A 220 -1.09 38.54 4.11
C THR A 220 0.28 38.54 3.45
N ARG A 221 1.33 38.93 4.18
CA ARG A 221 2.70 38.93 3.67
C ARG A 221 3.16 37.54 3.24
N ARG A 222 2.84 36.51 4.03
CA ARG A 222 3.15 35.11 3.70
C ARG A 222 2.40 34.65 2.46
N LEU A 223 1.10 34.92 2.36
CA LEU A 223 0.28 34.56 1.20
C LEU A 223 0.79 35.23 -0.08
N GLN A 224 1.17 36.51 -0.01
CA GLN A 224 1.71 37.25 -1.15
C GLN A 224 3.08 36.71 -1.59
N ARG A 225 3.96 36.39 -0.63
CA ARG A 225 5.34 35.94 -0.91
C ARG A 225 5.42 34.46 -1.27
N ASP A 226 4.82 33.62 -0.45
CA ASP A 226 4.97 32.16 -0.50
C ASP A 226 3.97 31.56 -1.50
N ASP A 227 2.72 32.05 -1.49
CA ASP A 227 1.60 31.46 -2.25
C ASP A 227 1.17 32.31 -3.46
N ARG A 228 1.80 33.48 -3.66
CA ARG A 228 1.58 34.43 -4.77
C ARG A 228 0.13 34.94 -4.90
N VAL A 229 -0.57 35.07 -3.76
CA VAL A 229 -1.94 35.62 -3.71
C VAL A 229 -1.86 37.14 -3.54
N SER A 230 -2.27 37.92 -4.56
CA SER A 230 -2.17 39.40 -4.52
C SER A 230 -3.14 40.03 -3.53
N GLU A 231 -4.37 39.54 -3.47
CA GLU A 231 -5.46 40.04 -2.63
C GLU A 231 -6.06 38.91 -1.80
N PRO A 232 -5.46 38.58 -0.64
CA PRO A 232 -5.95 37.52 0.22
C PRO A 232 -7.37 37.74 0.73
N THR A 233 -8.23 36.73 0.59
CA THR A 233 -9.55 36.69 1.22
C THR A 233 -9.46 36.22 2.67
N SER A 234 -10.54 36.37 3.46
CA SER A 234 -10.62 35.79 4.81
C SER A 234 -10.39 34.28 4.80
N SER A 235 -10.91 33.57 3.78
CA SER A 235 -10.72 32.14 3.61
C SER A 235 -9.24 31.80 3.36
N ASP A 236 -8.53 32.59 2.55
CA ASP A 236 -7.09 32.37 2.30
C ASP A 236 -6.27 32.56 3.59
N LEU A 237 -6.59 33.58 4.38
CA LEU A 237 -5.95 33.83 5.68
C LEU A 237 -6.19 32.66 6.65
N ASN A 238 -7.42 32.18 6.74
CA ASN A 238 -7.78 31.05 7.59
C ASN A 238 -7.12 29.75 7.13
N LYS A 239 -7.03 29.53 5.81
CA LYS A 239 -6.26 28.43 5.22
C LYS A 239 -4.79 28.52 5.61
N LYS A 240 -4.14 29.68 5.46
CA LYS A 240 -2.73 29.86 5.84
C LYS A 240 -2.49 29.69 7.34
N LEU A 241 -3.39 30.22 8.17
CA LEU A 241 -3.31 30.06 9.63
C LEU A 241 -3.39 28.58 10.03
N SER A 242 -4.30 27.83 9.41
CA SER A 242 -4.43 26.39 9.64
C SER A 242 -3.19 25.60 9.20
N GLU A 243 -2.56 25.98 8.08
CA GLU A 243 -1.29 25.41 7.60
C GLU A 243 -0.16 25.65 8.60
N LEU A 244 -0.01 26.89 9.11
CA LEU A 244 1.03 27.24 10.09
C LEU A 244 0.87 26.45 11.38
N ARG A 245 -0.36 26.26 11.87
CA ARG A 245 -0.66 25.39 13.03
C ARG A 245 -0.20 23.95 12.79
N ALA A 246 -0.51 23.41 11.61
CA ALA A 246 -0.06 22.08 11.23
C ALA A 246 1.48 21.99 11.13
N GLY A 247 2.14 23.05 10.65
CA GLY A 247 3.60 23.18 10.66
C GLY A 247 4.21 23.14 12.07
N THR A 248 3.60 23.81 13.04
CA THR A 248 4.03 23.74 14.44
C THR A 248 3.91 22.33 15.01
N ILE A 249 2.84 21.60 14.67
CA ILE A 249 2.68 20.20 15.08
C ILE A 249 3.71 19.30 14.39
N ARG A 250 4.03 19.53 13.12
CA ARG A 250 5.13 18.83 12.43
C ARG A 250 6.44 18.95 13.22
N GLY A 251 6.81 20.14 13.71
CA GLY A 251 8.03 20.32 14.51
C GLY A 251 8.05 19.50 15.81
N LEU A 252 6.89 19.32 16.46
CA LEU A 252 6.77 18.42 17.61
C LEU A 252 7.01 16.96 17.22
N LEU A 253 6.42 16.52 16.11
CA LEU A 253 6.59 15.16 15.60
C LEU A 253 8.05 14.89 15.22
N GLU A 254 8.71 15.81 14.53
CA GLU A 254 10.15 15.72 14.20
C GLU A 254 11.01 15.60 15.47
N THR A 255 10.67 16.34 16.52
CA THR A 255 11.35 16.24 17.83
C THR A 255 11.19 14.87 18.46
N ILE A 256 9.97 14.31 18.42
CA ILE A 256 9.67 12.98 18.98
C ILE A 256 10.41 11.90 18.17
N ILE A 257 10.34 11.95 16.85
CA ILE A 257 11.02 11.02 15.94
C ILE A 257 12.52 11.04 16.20
N LYS A 258 13.14 12.23 16.21
CA LYS A 258 14.57 12.39 16.48
C LYS A 258 14.96 11.84 17.85
N THR A 259 14.13 12.07 18.86
CA THR A 259 14.35 11.52 20.21
C THR A 259 14.30 10.00 20.19
N ARG A 260 13.28 9.41 19.56
CA ARG A 260 13.11 7.96 19.45
C ARG A 260 14.28 7.30 18.71
N THR A 261 14.74 7.89 17.61
CA THR A 261 15.91 7.38 16.87
C THR A 261 17.19 7.43 17.70
N ARG A 262 17.39 8.50 18.48
CA ARG A 262 18.54 8.61 19.40
C ARG A 262 18.48 7.59 20.54
N ASP A 263 17.28 7.28 21.02
CA ASP A 263 17.05 6.33 22.13
C ASP A 263 17.13 4.86 21.67
N GLY A 264 17.75 4.58 20.51
CA GLY A 264 17.97 3.24 19.97
C GLY A 264 16.84 2.72 19.08
N GLY A 265 15.86 3.57 18.72
CA GLY A 265 14.89 3.23 17.67
C GLY A 265 15.59 3.15 16.31
N GLU A 266 15.32 2.08 15.56
CA GLU A 266 15.87 1.91 14.21
C GLU A 266 15.51 3.13 13.33
N PRO A 267 16.47 3.74 12.62
CA PRO A 267 16.17 4.86 11.75
C PRO A 267 15.19 4.45 10.65
N MET A 268 14.06 5.14 10.58
CA MET A 268 13.09 5.00 9.50
C MET A 268 13.00 6.31 8.73
N ASP A 269 12.93 6.23 7.39
CA ASP A 269 12.65 7.40 6.58
C ASP A 269 11.20 7.81 6.79
N ILE A 270 10.97 8.91 7.51
CA ILE A 270 9.64 9.44 7.81
C ILE A 270 9.52 10.80 7.15
N GLN A 271 8.69 10.89 6.11
CA GLN A 271 8.32 12.17 5.54
C GLN A 271 7.15 12.76 6.32
N ILE A 272 7.18 14.07 6.62
CA ILE A 272 6.04 14.77 7.23
C ILE A 272 5.52 15.84 6.28
N SER A 273 4.31 15.63 5.76
CA SER A 273 3.58 16.53 4.89
C SER A 273 2.65 17.42 5.71
N VAL A 274 2.54 18.71 5.36
CA VAL A 274 1.71 19.70 6.07
C VAL A 274 0.64 20.23 5.13
N LEU A 275 -0.61 20.29 5.60
CA LEU A 275 -1.75 20.78 4.84
C LEU A 275 -2.58 21.76 5.67
N GLY A 276 -2.92 22.90 5.09
CA GLY A 276 -3.94 23.83 5.62
C GLY A 276 -5.25 23.67 4.89
N ARG A 277 -6.31 23.28 5.61
CA ARG A 277 -7.67 23.13 5.08
C ARG A 277 -8.59 24.32 5.37
N GLY A 278 -8.09 25.29 6.13
CA GLY A 278 -8.86 26.48 6.50
C GLY A 278 -10.19 26.10 7.11
N GLU A 279 -11.26 26.67 6.57
CA GLU A 279 -12.62 26.54 7.07
C GLU A 279 -13.34 25.26 6.62
N GLU A 280 -12.65 24.28 6.05
CA GLU A 280 -13.25 22.96 5.81
C GLU A 280 -13.57 22.26 7.15
N LEU A 281 -14.53 21.34 7.17
CA LEU A 281 -14.81 20.54 8.36
C LEU A 281 -13.84 19.35 8.44
N PRO A 282 -13.23 19.08 9.61
CA PRO A 282 -12.48 17.85 9.82
C PRO A 282 -13.40 16.64 9.60
N ARG A 283 -12.87 15.56 9.01
CA ARG A 283 -13.66 14.35 8.78
C ARG A 283 -14.26 13.78 10.07
N GLY A 284 -15.48 13.25 9.95
CA GLY A 284 -16.27 12.75 11.08
C GLY A 284 -16.87 13.84 11.97
N THR A 285 -16.73 15.12 11.59
CA THR A 285 -17.44 16.22 12.26
C THR A 285 -18.84 16.36 11.64
N ALA A 286 -19.87 16.49 12.47
CA ALA A 286 -21.23 16.67 11.98
C ALA A 286 -21.37 17.98 11.19
N ALA A 287 -22.12 17.97 10.09
CA ALA A 287 -22.38 19.16 9.29
C ALA A 287 -23.15 20.26 10.06
N SER A 288 -23.79 19.90 11.17
CA SER A 288 -24.50 20.82 12.05
C SER A 288 -23.59 21.64 12.98
N VAL A 289 -22.28 21.40 12.97
CA VAL A 289 -21.33 22.16 13.81
C VAL A 289 -21.27 23.62 13.33
N PRO A 290 -21.46 24.61 14.21
CA PRO A 290 -21.44 26.03 13.83
C PRO A 290 -20.13 26.45 13.17
N LEU A 291 -20.19 27.36 12.19
CA LEU A 291 -19.00 27.79 11.44
C LEU A 291 -17.90 28.39 12.35
N ASN A 292 -18.28 29.07 13.43
CA ASN A 292 -17.33 29.68 14.36
C ASN A 292 -17.04 28.81 15.58
N ASP A 293 -17.40 27.51 15.53
CA ASP A 293 -17.18 26.61 16.66
C ASP A 293 -15.66 26.39 16.88
N PRO A 294 -15.14 26.70 18.09
CA PRO A 294 -13.77 26.41 18.49
C PRO A 294 -13.28 25.00 18.19
N ASN A 295 -14.17 24.01 18.20
CA ASN A 295 -13.89 22.60 17.92
C ASN A 295 -13.55 22.33 16.46
N ARG A 296 -13.75 23.30 15.56
CA ARG A 296 -13.28 23.24 14.17
C ARG A 296 -11.77 23.53 14.07
N ARG A 297 -11.18 24.17 15.08
CA ARG A 297 -9.74 24.44 15.16
C ARG A 297 -9.00 23.21 15.68
N VAL A 298 -8.76 22.26 14.79
CA VAL A 298 -8.05 21.03 15.13
C VAL A 298 -6.91 20.80 14.16
N VAL A 299 -5.89 20.10 14.64
CA VAL A 299 -4.89 19.50 13.78
C VAL A 299 -5.13 18.00 13.82
N THR A 300 -5.55 17.44 12.69
CA THR A 300 -5.60 15.99 12.52
C THR A 300 -4.32 15.54 11.88
N PHE A 301 -3.91 14.30 12.09
CA PHE A 301 -2.87 13.74 11.27
C PHE A 301 -3.11 12.27 10.95
N TYR A 302 -2.53 11.87 9.83
CA TYR A 302 -2.58 10.53 9.30
C TYR A 302 -1.15 10.03 9.22
N TRP A 303 -0.93 8.73 9.38
CA TRP A 303 0.36 8.17 9.10
C TRP A 303 0.21 6.89 8.31
N VAL A 304 1.21 6.63 7.47
CA VAL A 304 1.30 5.45 6.64
C VAL A 304 2.72 4.92 6.69
N VAL A 305 2.87 3.61 6.64
CA VAL A 305 4.17 2.95 6.43
C VAL A 305 4.01 2.03 5.22
N LEU A 306 4.73 2.34 4.14
CA LEU A 306 4.74 1.53 2.94
C LEU A 306 6.11 0.87 2.74
N PRO A 307 6.16 -0.31 2.12
CA PRO A 307 7.41 -0.82 1.56
C PRO A 307 7.95 0.17 0.51
N GLU A 308 9.27 0.33 0.45
CA GLU A 308 9.87 0.88 -0.77
C GLU A 308 9.78 -0.18 -1.89
N PHE A 309 9.36 0.28 -3.07
CA PHE A 309 9.11 -0.54 -4.25
C PHE A 309 10.17 -0.32 -5.32
#